data_AF-H1KI02-F1
#
_entry.id   AF-H1KI02-F1
#
_cell.length_a   1.000
_cell.length_b   1.000
_cell.length_c   1.000
_cell.angle_alpha   90.00
_cell.angle_beta   90.00
_cell.angle_gamma   90.00
#
_symmetry.space_group_name_H-M   'P 1'
#
loop_
_entity.id
_entity.type
_entity.pdbx_description
1 polymer ?
#
loop_
_entity_poly.entity_id
_entity_poly.type
_entity_poly.pdbx_seq_one_letter_code
_entity_poly.pdbx_strand_id
1 'polypeptide(L)' 'MRYTVHWTSPSGPSKEPHDLGARAAERAMTFASMGASEVYVETSDGRVFRAPAQMAALVQYAQTADAE' A
#
# COMPACT_ATOMS: atom_id res chain seq x y z
N MET A 1 -2.60 5.22 -12.10
CA MET A 1 -2.50 4.60 -10.77
C MET A 1 -1.09 4.13 -10.52
N ARG A 2 -0.40 4.84 -9.62
CA ARG A 2 1.04 4.71 -9.31
C ARG A 2 1.30 3.69 -8.19
N TYR A 3 0.27 3.36 -7.41
CA TYR A 3 0.33 2.43 -6.28
C TYR A 3 -0.87 1.50 -6.30
N THR A 4 -0.69 0.24 -5.90
CA THR A 4 -1.76 -0.72 -5.73
C THR A 4 -1.63 -1.36 -4.36
N VAL A 5 -2.66 -1.24 -3.52
CA VAL A 5 -2.72 -1.91 -2.22
C VAL A 5 -3.28 -3.30 -2.45
N HIS A 6 -2.62 -4.31 -1.91
CA HIS A 6 -3.03 -5.70 -1.90
C HIS A 6 -3.28 -6.12 -0.46
N TRP A 7 -4.33 -6.91 -0.23
CA TRP A 7 -4.62 -7.51 1.05
C TRP A 7 -5.42 -8.80 0.88
N THR A 8 -5.29 -9.70 1.85
CA THR A 8 -6.06 -10.93 1.93
C THR A 8 -7.04 -10.84 3.10
N SER A 9 -8.32 -10.77 2.77
CA SER A 9 -9.42 -10.81 3.74
C SER A 9 -9.98 -12.25 3.86
N PRO A 10 -10.86 -12.53 4.84
CA PRO A 10 -11.55 -13.83 4.92
C PRO A 10 -12.34 -14.19 3.65
N SER A 11 -12.78 -13.19 2.89
CA SER A 11 -13.48 -13.36 1.60
C SER A 11 -12.54 -13.66 0.43
N GLY A 12 -11.21 -13.60 0.65
CA GLY A 12 -10.18 -13.83 -0.35
C GLY A 12 -9.25 -12.63 -0.60
N PRO A 13 -8.34 -12.77 -1.57
CA PRO A 13 -7.41 -11.72 -1.97
C PRO A 13 -8.14 -10.57 -2.67
N SER A 14 -7.71 -9.35 -2.40
CA SER A 14 -8.27 -8.12 -2.95
C SER A 14 -7.16 -7.12 -3.25
N LYS A 15 -7.43 -6.21 -4.19
CA LYS A 15 -6.51 -5.14 -4.55
C LYS A 15 -7.25 -3.84 -4.86
N GLU A 16 -6.68 -2.72 -4.46
CA GLU A 16 -7.22 -1.37 -4.65
C GLU A 16 -6.12 -0.46 -5.21
N PRO A 17 -6.31 0.12 -6.40
CA PRO A 17 -5.33 1.01 -6.97
C PRO A 17 -5.51 2.45 -6.48
N HIS A 18 -4.40 3.17 -6.34
CA HIS A 18 -4.31 4.53 -5.83
C HIS A 18 -3.32 5.36 -6.66
N ASP A 19 -3.59 6.66 -6.75
CA ASP A 19 -2.72 7.62 -7.45
C ASP A 19 -1.69 8.27 -6.51
N LEU A 20 -1.94 8.29 -5.20
CA LEU A 20 -1.06 8.88 -4.19
C LEU A 20 -0.54 7.82 -3.22
N GLY A 21 0.76 7.83 -2.96
CA GLY A 21 1.39 6.80 -2.13
C GLY A 21 1.06 6.96 -0.65
N ALA A 22 0.85 8.20 -0.19
CA ALA A 22 0.34 8.47 1.15
C ALA A 22 -1.06 7.86 1.37
N ARG A 23 -1.96 8.00 0.38
CA ARG A 23 -3.30 7.40 0.44
C ARG A 23 -3.24 5.88 0.44
N ALA A 24 -2.37 5.31 -0.40
CA ALA A 24 -2.14 3.86 -0.43
C ALA A 24 -1.63 3.35 0.92
N ALA A 25 -0.67 4.06 1.54
CA ALA A 25 -0.12 3.72 2.85
C ALA A 25 -1.19 3.75 3.96
N GLU A 26 -2.00 4.80 4.02
CA GLU A 26 -3.13 4.90 4.96
C GLU A 26 -4.11 3.74 4.80
N ARG A 27 -4.40 3.36 3.54
CA ARG A 27 -5.31 2.26 3.23
C ARG A 27 -4.74 0.90 3.65
N ALA A 28 -3.48 0.65 3.33
CA ALA A 28 -2.79 -0.56 3.77
C ALA A 28 -2.75 -0.66 5.31
N MET A 29 -2.46 0.43 6.02
CA MET A 29 -2.52 0.46 7.49
C MET A 29 -3.92 0.16 8.03
N THR A 30 -4.96 0.64 7.37
CA THR A 30 -6.35 0.37 7.73
C THR A 30 -6.65 -1.14 7.61
N PHE A 31 -6.30 -1.76 6.48
CA PHE A 31 -6.48 -3.21 6.28
C PHE A 31 -5.68 -4.05 7.27
N ALA A 32 -4.42 -3.67 7.52
CA ALA A 32 -3.59 -4.34 8.52
C ALA A 32 -4.21 -4.24 9.94
N SER A 33 -4.78 -3.08 10.30
CA SER A 33 -5.45 -2.87 11.59
C SER A 33 -6.78 -3.63 11.71
N MET A 34 -7.46 -3.88 10.59
CA MET A 34 -8.67 -4.72 10.54
C MET A 34 -8.37 -6.22 10.59
N GLY A 35 -7.10 -6.63 10.65
CA GLY A 35 -6.69 -8.03 10.70
C GLY A 35 -6.62 -8.71 9.34
N ALA A 36 -6.53 -7.96 8.24
CA ALA A 36 -6.22 -8.54 6.94
C ALA A 36 -4.77 -9.07 6.92
N SER A 37 -4.56 -10.15 6.19
CA SER A 37 -3.25 -10.78 5.99
C SER A 37 -2.61 -10.32 4.69
N GLU A 38 -1.29 -10.52 4.57
CA GLU A 38 -0.54 -10.19 3.35
C GLU A 38 -0.80 -8.78 2.83
N VAL A 39 -0.85 -7.80 3.72
CA VAL A 39 -1.11 -6.42 3.33
C VAL A 39 0.17 -5.78 2.81
N TYR A 40 0.18 -5.37 1.55
CA TYR A 40 1.32 -4.70 0.93
C TYR A 40 0.88 -3.72 -0.14
N VAL A 41 1.76 -2.78 -0.48
CA VAL A 41 1.57 -1.82 -1.57
C VAL A 41 2.61 -2.08 -2.63
N GLU A 42 2.17 -2.32 -3.86
CA GLU A 42 2.99 -2.42 -5.05
C GLU A 42 3.00 -1.07 -5.78
N THR A 43 4.18 -0.54 -6.08
CA THR A 43 4.35 0.67 -6.89
C THR A 43 4.32 0.34 -8.38
N SER A 44 4.08 1.32 -9.24
CA SER A 44 4.13 1.16 -10.70
C SER A 44 5.50 0.72 -11.23
N ASP A 45 6.55 1.01 -10.48
CA ASP A 45 7.94 0.57 -10.74
C ASP A 45 8.24 -0.85 -10.21
N GLY A 46 7.25 -1.53 -9.63
CA GLY A 46 7.34 -2.93 -9.18
C GLY A 46 7.92 -3.11 -7.78
N ARG A 47 8.10 -2.04 -7.00
CA ARG A 47 8.55 -2.13 -5.60
C ARG A 47 7.37 -2.49 -4.70
N VAL A 48 7.65 -3.30 -3.68
CA VAL A 48 6.64 -3.77 -2.74
C VAL A 48 6.98 -3.28 -1.33
N PHE A 49 6.02 -2.64 -0.68
CA PHE A 49 6.09 -2.15 0.69
C PHE A 49 5.05 -2.87 1.55
N ARG A 50 5.47 -3.66 2.53
CA ARG A 50 4.59 -4.47 3.39
C ARG A 50 4.13 -3.71 4.63
N ALA A 51 2.83 -3.77 4.91
CA ALA A 51 2.24 -3.16 6.09
C ALA A 51 2.31 -4.11 7.30
N PRO A 52 2.41 -3.58 8.54
CA PRO A 52 2.55 -2.15 8.87
C PRO A 52 4.01 -1.64 8.78
N ALA A 53 5.01 -2.53 8.80
CA ALA A 53 6.41 -2.17 9.06
C ALA A 53 7.05 -1.24 8.02
N GLN A 54 6.65 -1.31 6.74
CA GLN A 54 7.28 -0.56 5.65
C GLN A 54 6.45 0.62 5.16
N MET A 55 5.34 0.96 5.84
CA MET A 55 4.46 2.06 5.42
C MET A 55 5.12 3.43 5.57
N ALA A 56 5.97 3.62 6.58
CA ALA A 56 6.76 4.84 6.71
C ALA A 56 7.73 5.03 5.51
N ALA A 57 8.37 3.94 5.06
CA ALA A 57 9.26 3.97 3.90
C ALA A 57 8.50 4.23 2.60
N LEU A 58 7.28 3.68 2.45
CA LEU A 58 6.39 3.98 1.34
C LEU A 58 6.04 5.47 1.28
N VAL A 59 5.67 6.07 2.42
CA VAL A 59 5.33 7.51 2.47
C VAL A 59 6.54 8.36 2.09
N GLN A 60 7.74 8.02 2.57
CA GLN A 60 8.97 8.73 2.19
C GLN A 60 9.28 8.57 0.70
N TYR A 61 9.12 7.37 0.14
CA TYR A 61 9.27 7.14 -1.30
C TYR A 61 8.27 7.97 -2.11
N ALA A 62 7.01 7.97 -1.69
CA ALA A 62 5.93 8.67 -2.34
C ALA A 62 6.10 10.20 -2.31
N GLN A 63 6.70 10.77 -1.26
CA GLN A 63 6.98 12.22 -1.22
C GLN A 63 7.84 12.69 -2.40
N THR A 64 8.78 11.86 -2.83
CA THR A 64 9.60 12.16 -4.01
C THR A 64 8.87 11.78 -5.29
N ALA A 65 8.35 10.54 -5.35
CA ALA A 65 7.75 10.00 -6.56
C ALA A 65 6.43 10.69 -6.97
N ASP A 66 5.63 11.20 -6.02
CA ASP A 66 4.38 11.91 -6.29
C ASP A 66 4.60 13.39 -6.66
N ALA A 67 5.78 13.95 -6.37
CA ALA A 67 6.15 15.31 -6.75
C ALA A 67 6.70 15.41 -8.19
N GLU A 68 7.08 14.28 -8.78
CA GLU A 68 7.47 14.11 -10.20
C GLU A 68 6.25 13.86 -11.10
#